data_AF-A0A7J4JJ71-F1
#
_entry.id   AF-A0A7J4JJ71-F1
#
_cell.length_a   1.000
_cell.length_b   1.000
_cell.length_c   1.000
_cell.angle_alpha   90.00
_cell.angle_beta   90.00
_cell.angle_gamma   90.00
#
_symmetry.space_group_name_H-M   'P 1'
#
loop_
_entity.id
_entity.type
_entity.pdbx_description
1 polymer ?
#
loop_
_entity_poly.entity_id
_entity_poly.type
_entity_poly.pdbx_seq_one_letter_code
_entity_poly.pdbx_strand_id
1 'polypeptide(L)'
;MTNIDLLGVILPALEKYWWALLVALALIIMPQFRAALIRVSDHVLANLVELIGVITSGFLLLAKQATTQVFQAVEVNHVQKIAAEALRKPYFSNDCRRLVWRNPDRGFYECFYNKDKEDPYSNNLVHHWVWKKHTGSYPKPGNEINHKDGNKYNNDFSNLEELPKEEHRSKHARNEVPLQAKIAPYCLL
;
A
#
# COMPACT_ATOMS: atom_id res chain seq x y z
N MET A 1 2.64 7.51 13.71
CA MET A 1 2.00 8.82 13.54
C MET A 1 0.79 8.61 12.66
N THR A 2 -0.41 8.83 13.18
CA THR A 2 -1.65 8.69 12.40
C THR A 2 -1.83 9.94 11.52
N ASN A 3 -2.62 9.86 10.43
CA ASN A 3 -2.94 11.03 9.60
C ASN A 3 -3.52 12.21 10.41
N ILE A 4 -4.08 11.95 11.58
CA ILE A 4 -4.64 12.94 12.52
C ILE A 4 -3.52 13.78 13.16
N ASP A 5 -2.36 13.17 13.45
CA ASP A 5 -1.23 13.86 14.08
C ASP A 5 -0.57 14.87 13.11
N LEU A 6 -0.53 14.55 11.82
CA LEU A 6 0.04 15.44 10.79
C LEU A 6 -0.86 16.66 10.56
N LEU A 7 -2.18 16.47 10.54
CA LEU A 7 -3.14 17.56 10.44
C LEU A 7 -3.06 18.50 11.66
N GLY A 8 -2.83 17.95 12.86
CA GLY A 8 -2.65 18.75 14.08
C GLY A 8 -1.44 19.68 14.06
N VAL A 9 -0.40 19.38 13.28
CA VAL A 9 0.79 20.24 13.12
C VAL A 9 0.62 21.25 11.98
N ILE A 10 -0.03 20.85 10.89
CA ILE A 10 -0.18 21.68 9.68
C ILE A 10 -1.24 22.79 9.86
N LEU A 11 -2.37 22.48 10.51
CA LEU A 11 -3.48 23.44 10.65
C LEU A 11 -3.10 24.74 11.36
N PRO A 12 -2.41 24.72 12.53
CA PRO A 12 -2.06 25.95 13.23
C PRO A 12 -1.03 26.81 12.48
N ALA A 13 -0.15 26.16 11.71
CA ALA A 13 0.80 26.86 10.85
C ALA A 13 0.05 27.57 9.70
N LEU A 14 -0.92 26.90 9.07
CA LEU A 14 -1.74 27.52 8.03
C LEU A 14 -2.60 28.67 8.56
N GLU A 15 -3.20 28.54 9.75
CA GLU A 15 -3.98 29.62 10.38
C GLU A 15 -3.14 30.90 10.58
N LYS A 16 -1.86 30.75 10.94
CA LYS A 16 -0.96 31.90 11.16
C LYS A 16 -0.67 32.68 9.88
N TYR A 17 -0.68 32.03 8.71
CA TYR A 17 -0.30 32.65 7.43
C TYR A 17 -1.50 32.91 6.50
N TRP A 18 -2.68 32.38 6.81
CA TRP A 18 -3.89 32.56 5.98
C TRP A 18 -4.26 34.03 5.78
N TRP A 19 -4.11 34.86 6.81
CA TRP A 19 -4.37 36.30 6.72
C TRP A 19 -3.40 37.03 5.78
N ALA A 20 -2.12 36.65 5.76
CA ALA A 20 -1.14 37.25 4.85
C ALA A 20 -1.44 36.90 3.39
N LEU A 21 -1.88 35.67 3.13
CA LEU A 21 -2.30 35.22 1.80
C LEU A 21 -3.58 35.94 1.34
N LEU A 22 -4.57 36.08 2.23
CA LEU A 22 -5.80 36.83 1.96
C LEU A 22 -5.52 38.30 1.68
N VAL A 23 -4.60 38.93 2.42
CA VAL A 23 -4.18 40.32 2.17
C VAL A 23 -3.46 40.43 0.83
N ALA A 24 -2.56 39.50 0.48
CA ALA A 24 -1.90 39.50 -0.82
C ALA A 24 -2.90 39.32 -1.98
N LEU A 25 -3.85 38.39 -1.86
CA LEU A 25 -4.93 38.19 -2.84
C LEU A 25 -5.84 39.41 -2.95
N ALA A 26 -6.19 40.03 -1.82
CA ALA A 26 -7.00 41.25 -1.77
C ALA A 26 -6.31 42.41 -2.51
N LEU A 27 -4.99 42.56 -2.36
CA LEU A 27 -4.20 43.58 -3.06
C LEU A 27 -4.09 43.32 -4.57
N ILE A 28 -4.11 42.05 -5.00
CA ILE A 28 -4.08 41.66 -6.42
C ILE A 28 -5.45 41.87 -7.08
N ILE A 29 -6.54 41.52 -6.39
CA ILE A 29 -7.88 41.44 -6.98
C ILE A 29 -8.59 42.80 -6.95
N MET A 30 -8.35 43.65 -5.96
CA MET A 30 -9.09 44.90 -5.80
C MET A 30 -8.48 46.09 -6.59
N PRO A 31 -9.16 46.61 -7.63
CA PRO A 31 -8.62 47.66 -8.51
C PRO A 31 -8.32 48.98 -7.78
N GLN A 32 -9.08 49.29 -6.74
CA GLN A 32 -8.91 50.49 -5.91
C GLN A 32 -7.59 50.52 -5.11
N PHE A 33 -7.04 49.35 -4.76
CA PHE A 33 -5.71 49.26 -4.13
C PHE A 33 -4.58 49.45 -5.16
N ARG A 34 -4.81 49.02 -6.41
CA ARG A 34 -3.88 49.19 -7.52
C ARG A 34 -3.57 50.66 -7.79
N ALA A 35 -4.57 51.54 -7.73
CA ALA A 35 -4.40 52.98 -7.91
C ALA A 35 -3.61 53.67 -6.77
N ALA A 36 -3.73 53.16 -5.53
CA ALA A 36 -2.93 53.62 -4.40
C ALA A 36 -1.48 53.13 -4.50
N LEU A 37 -1.26 51.89 -4.99
CA LEU A 37 0.04 51.30 -5.26
C LEU A 37 0.82 52.02 -6.39
N ILE A 38 0.13 52.58 -7.39
CA ILE A 38 0.78 53.38 -8.45
C ILE A 38 1.45 54.66 -7.90
N ARG A 39 1.06 55.13 -6.70
CA ARG A 39 1.70 56.29 -6.03
C ARG A 39 2.85 55.90 -5.11
N VAL A 40 3.05 54.61 -4.89
CA VAL A 40 4.15 54.07 -4.08
C VAL A 40 5.39 54.04 -4.96
N SER A 41 6.53 54.54 -4.46
CA SER A 41 7.74 54.62 -5.29
C SER A 41 8.20 53.23 -5.74
N ASP A 42 8.81 53.16 -6.93
CA ASP A 42 9.35 51.91 -7.50
C ASP A 42 10.24 51.16 -6.51
N HIS A 43 10.91 51.89 -5.60
CA HIS A 43 11.75 51.32 -4.55
C HIS A 43 10.96 50.49 -3.52
N VAL A 44 9.77 50.93 -3.12
CA VAL A 44 8.94 50.18 -2.17
C VAL A 44 8.33 48.95 -2.83
N LEU A 45 7.97 49.04 -4.12
CA LEU A 45 7.50 47.88 -4.88
C LEU A 45 8.59 46.82 -5.04
N ALA A 46 9.84 47.24 -5.34
CA ALA A 46 10.98 46.34 -5.43
C ALA A 46 11.23 45.60 -4.09
N ASN A 47 11.24 46.33 -2.97
CA ASN A 47 11.41 45.74 -1.64
C ASN A 47 10.28 44.76 -1.28
N LEU A 48 9.04 45.05 -1.69
CA LEU A 48 7.90 44.16 -1.46
C LEU A 48 8.02 42.86 -2.28
N VAL A 49 8.43 42.96 -3.54
CA VAL A 49 8.67 41.78 -4.40
C VAL A 49 9.79 40.91 -3.84
N GLU A 50 10.88 41.52 -3.37
CA GLU A 50 11.98 40.80 -2.73
C GLU A 50 11.52 40.09 -1.46
N LEU A 51 10.76 40.78 -0.60
CA LEU A 51 10.20 40.19 0.62
C LEU A 51 9.27 39.00 0.32
N ILE A 52 8.40 39.12 -0.69
CA ILE A 52 7.53 38.01 -1.13
C ILE A 52 8.38 36.83 -1.63
N GLY A 53 9.43 37.11 -2.39
CA GLY A 53 10.39 36.10 -2.86
C GLY A 53 11.04 35.32 -1.71
N VAL A 54 11.50 36.03 -0.67
CA VAL A 54 12.11 35.42 0.53
C VAL A 54 11.08 34.57 1.29
N ILE A 55 9.88 35.08 1.51
CA ILE A 55 8.81 34.35 2.23
C ILE A 55 8.42 33.08 1.46
N THR A 56 8.24 33.19 0.14
CA THR A 56 7.81 32.05 -0.70
C THR A 56 8.89 30.97 -0.74
N SER A 57 10.16 31.37 -0.86
CA SER A 57 11.30 30.44 -0.85
C SER A 57 11.44 29.74 0.50
N GLY A 58 11.28 30.47 1.61
CA GLY A 58 11.28 29.89 2.96
C GLY A 58 10.15 28.88 3.16
N PHE A 59 8.94 29.20 2.71
CA PHE A 59 7.80 28.28 2.80
C PHE A 59 8.02 27.01 1.96
N LEU A 60 8.54 27.15 0.73
CA LEU A 60 8.84 26.01 -0.14
C LEU A 60 9.89 25.07 0.49
N LEU A 61 10.91 25.64 1.14
CA LEU A 61 11.94 24.86 1.84
C LEU A 61 11.35 24.09 3.02
N LEU A 62 10.51 24.74 3.83
CA LEU A 62 9.84 24.09 4.97
C LEU A 62 8.89 22.99 4.51
N ALA A 63 8.13 23.22 3.44
CA ALA A 63 7.26 22.21 2.84
C ALA A 63 8.08 21.00 2.36
N LYS A 64 9.20 21.23 1.67
CA LYS A 64 10.12 20.17 1.24
C LYS A 64 10.66 19.37 2.42
N GLN A 65 11.13 20.04 3.48
CA GLN A 65 11.61 19.37 4.69
C GLN A 65 10.53 18.52 5.37
N ALA A 66 9.31 19.05 5.49
CA ALA A 66 8.18 18.32 6.06
C ALA A 66 7.83 17.08 5.23
N THR A 67 7.79 17.19 3.90
CA THR A 67 7.55 16.02 3.03
C THR A 67 8.63 14.95 3.19
N THR A 68 9.91 15.33 3.22
CA THR A 68 11.01 14.38 3.44
C THR A 68 10.89 13.67 4.78
N GLN A 69 10.56 14.39 5.86
CA GLN A 69 10.37 13.79 7.18
C GLN A 69 9.19 12.82 7.21
N VAL A 70 8.08 13.14 6.54
CA VAL A 70 6.94 12.23 6.42
C VAL A 70 7.32 10.97 5.64
N PHE A 71 8.01 11.10 4.50
CA PHE A 71 8.51 9.95 3.73
C PHE A 71 9.42 9.05 4.57
N GLN A 72 10.42 9.63 5.25
CA GLN A 72 11.31 8.89 6.14
C GLN A 72 10.55 8.20 7.28
N ALA A 73 9.57 8.87 7.88
CA ALA A 73 8.77 8.28 8.96
C ALA A 73 7.86 7.13 8.49
N VAL A 74 7.33 7.19 7.26
CA VAL A 74 6.53 6.12 6.66
C VAL A 74 7.41 4.92 6.32
N GLU A 75 8.58 5.16 5.72
CA GLU A 75 9.55 4.12 5.36
C GLU A 75 10.05 3.37 6.61
N VAL A 76 10.43 4.10 7.66
CA VAL A 76 10.87 3.51 8.93
C VAL A 76 9.76 2.66 9.58
N ASN A 77 8.50 3.12 9.57
CA ASN A 77 7.39 2.31 10.09
C ASN A 77 7.15 1.03 9.27
N HIS A 78 7.30 1.10 7.94
CA HIS A 78 7.13 -0.06 7.08
C HIS A 78 8.25 -1.09 7.30
N VAL A 79 9.50 -0.64 7.32
CA VAL A 79 10.67 -1.48 7.61
C VAL A 79 10.60 -2.08 9.00
N GLN A 80 10.21 -1.32 10.02
CA GLN A 80 10.03 -1.83 11.39
C GLN A 80 8.91 -2.86 11.49
N LYS A 81 7.80 -2.67 10.76
CA LYS A 81 6.72 -3.65 10.73
C LYS A 81 7.14 -4.94 10.02
N ILE A 82 7.85 -4.83 8.90
CA ILE A 82 8.45 -5.98 8.20
C ILE A 82 9.45 -6.70 9.11
N ALA A 83 10.34 -5.97 9.77
CA ALA A 83 11.32 -6.54 10.69
C ALA A 83 10.64 -7.22 11.89
N ALA A 84 9.63 -6.59 12.49
CA ALA A 84 8.87 -7.18 13.61
C ALA A 84 8.09 -8.43 13.18
N GLU A 85 7.56 -8.46 11.96
CA GLU A 85 6.88 -9.63 11.40
C GLU A 85 7.86 -10.74 10.95
N ALA A 86 9.04 -10.39 10.45
CA ALA A 86 10.12 -11.33 10.14
C ALA A 86 10.73 -11.93 11.42
N LEU A 87 10.71 -11.19 12.53
CA LEU A 87 11.11 -11.64 13.85
C LEU A 87 10.03 -12.48 14.55
N ARG A 88 8.79 -12.53 14.05
CA ARG A 88 7.82 -13.52 14.53
C ARG A 88 8.31 -14.89 14.12
N LYS A 89 8.67 -15.69 15.13
CA LYS A 89 9.05 -17.10 14.94
C LYS A 89 8.01 -17.79 14.05
N PRO A 90 8.43 -18.61 13.08
CA PRO A 90 7.50 -19.37 12.25
C PRO A 90 6.49 -20.06 13.15
N TYR A 91 5.21 -19.96 12.79
CA TYR A 91 4.16 -20.61 13.56
C TYR A 91 4.27 -22.11 13.30
N PHE A 92 4.87 -22.81 14.26
CA PHE A 92 4.73 -24.25 14.36
C PHE A 92 3.31 -24.50 14.87
N SER A 93 2.48 -25.15 14.06
CA SER A 93 1.28 -25.76 14.63
C SER A 93 1.70 -26.73 15.74
N ASN A 94 0.85 -26.89 16.77
CA ASN A 94 1.13 -27.70 17.97
C ASN A 94 1.54 -29.18 17.69
N ASP A 95 1.50 -29.62 16.44
CA ASP A 95 1.95 -30.93 15.95
C ASP A 95 3.34 -30.92 15.29
N CYS A 96 4.07 -29.80 15.30
CA CYS A 96 5.45 -29.61 14.82
C CYS A 96 5.72 -30.05 13.36
N ARG A 97 4.69 -30.15 12.50
CA ARG A 97 4.79 -30.78 11.17
C ARG A 97 4.56 -29.86 9.97
N ARG A 98 4.26 -28.58 10.19
CA ARG A 98 4.05 -27.59 9.12
C ARG A 98 4.83 -26.32 9.42
N LEU A 99 5.71 -25.94 8.50
CA LEU A 99 6.32 -24.62 8.48
C LEU A 99 5.42 -23.73 7.60
N VAL A 100 4.62 -22.88 8.25
CA VAL A 100 3.86 -21.85 7.54
C VAL A 100 4.66 -20.56 7.68
N TRP A 101 5.35 -20.16 6.61
CA TRP A 101 6.07 -18.89 6.59
C TRP A 101 5.23 -17.85 5.86
N ARG A 102 4.95 -16.72 6.51
CA ARG A 102 4.43 -15.55 5.81
C ARG A 102 5.59 -14.83 5.14
N ASN A 103 5.60 -14.80 3.81
CA ASN A 103 6.59 -14.06 3.04
C ASN A 103 6.33 -12.55 3.25
N PRO A 104 7.24 -11.80 3.91
CA PRO A 104 7.00 -10.40 4.25
C PRO A 104 6.97 -9.48 3.03
N ASP A 105 7.70 -9.82 1.96
CA ASP A 105 7.77 -9.02 0.74
C ASP A 105 6.50 -9.18 -0.12
N ARG A 106 5.77 -10.29 0.08
CA ARG A 106 4.58 -10.63 -0.72
C ARG A 106 3.28 -10.58 0.08
N GLY A 107 3.34 -10.61 1.42
CA GLY A 107 2.17 -10.54 2.29
C GLY A 107 1.38 -11.84 2.51
N PHE A 108 1.80 -12.96 1.91
CA PHE A 108 1.06 -14.24 1.89
C PHE A 108 1.81 -15.40 2.56
N TYR A 109 1.10 -16.50 2.85
CA TYR A 109 1.66 -17.72 3.44
C TYR A 109 2.24 -18.67 2.36
N GLU A 110 3.50 -19.04 2.50
CA GLU A 110 4.16 -20.12 1.77
C GLU A 110 4.29 -21.33 2.73
N CYS A 111 3.84 -22.50 2.27
CA CYS A 111 3.93 -23.74 3.03
C CYS A 111 5.07 -24.57 2.45
N PHE A 112 6.10 -24.84 3.26
CA PHE A 112 7.21 -25.69 2.85
C PHE A 112 6.92 -27.14 3.25
N TYR A 113 7.15 -28.01 2.28
CA TYR A 113 7.04 -29.47 2.25
C TYR A 113 7.44 -30.17 3.57
N ASN A 114 6.68 -31.21 3.95
CA ASN A 114 7.10 -32.15 5.00
C ASN A 114 7.77 -33.35 4.32
N LYS A 115 9.10 -33.44 4.43
CA LYS A 115 9.89 -34.46 3.73
C LYS A 115 9.66 -35.89 4.24
N ASP A 116 9.09 -36.05 5.43
CA ASP A 116 9.06 -37.34 6.14
C ASP A 116 7.75 -38.10 5.98
N LYS A 117 6.90 -37.75 4.99
CA LYS A 117 5.68 -38.52 4.69
C LYS A 117 5.62 -38.97 3.23
N GLU A 118 5.66 -40.29 3.04
CA GLU A 118 5.14 -41.04 1.89
C GLU A 118 3.61 -40.88 1.76
N ASP A 119 3.09 -39.64 1.76
CA ASP A 119 1.75 -39.42 1.23
C ASP A 119 1.91 -39.42 -0.30
N PRO A 120 1.32 -40.36 -1.06
CA PRO A 120 1.41 -40.36 -2.52
C PRO A 120 0.79 -39.08 -3.14
N TYR A 121 0.11 -38.26 -2.35
CA TYR A 121 -0.37 -36.93 -2.71
C TYR A 121 0.51 -35.79 -2.16
N SER A 122 1.75 -36.04 -1.71
CA SER A 122 2.65 -35.08 -1.04
C SER A 122 3.00 -33.81 -1.85
N ASN A 123 2.61 -33.73 -3.12
CA ASN A 123 2.47 -32.45 -3.84
C ASN A 123 1.26 -31.63 -3.37
N ASN A 124 0.85 -31.78 -2.10
CA ASN A 124 -0.39 -31.26 -1.53
C ASN A 124 -0.42 -29.73 -1.62
N LEU A 125 -1.10 -29.23 -2.64
CA LEU A 125 -1.34 -27.82 -2.86
C LEU A 125 -2.08 -27.25 -1.64
N VAL A 126 -1.62 -26.10 -1.11
CA VAL A 126 -2.13 -25.49 0.14
C VAL A 126 -3.66 -25.38 0.17
N HIS A 127 -4.28 -25.07 -0.96
CA HIS A 127 -5.73 -24.94 -1.08
C HIS A 127 -6.48 -26.27 -0.85
N HIS A 128 -5.92 -27.45 -1.18
CA HIS A 128 -6.53 -28.74 -0.82
C HIS A 128 -6.57 -28.94 0.69
N TRP A 129 -5.52 -28.52 1.40
CA TRP A 129 -5.49 -28.57 2.85
C TRP A 129 -6.52 -27.62 3.49
N VAL A 130 -6.59 -26.38 2.99
CA VAL A 130 -7.59 -25.39 3.44
C VAL A 130 -9.01 -25.92 3.22
N TRP A 131 -9.28 -26.50 2.05
CA TRP A 131 -10.57 -27.09 1.71
C TRP A 131 -10.95 -28.17 2.73
N LYS A 132 -10.11 -29.19 2.89
CA LYS A 132 -10.36 -30.30 3.82
C LYS A 132 -10.61 -29.83 5.24
N LYS A 133 -9.90 -28.79 5.69
CA LYS A 133 -10.06 -28.23 7.04
C LYS A 133 -11.47 -27.62 7.24
N HIS A 134 -12.05 -26.99 6.22
CA HIS A 134 -13.35 -26.33 6.33
C HIS A 134 -14.53 -27.25 6.01
N THR A 135 -14.37 -28.20 5.09
CA THR A 135 -15.45 -29.10 4.65
C THR A 135 -15.42 -30.47 5.33
N GLY A 136 -14.32 -30.81 6.02
CA GLY A 136 -14.10 -32.12 6.64
C GLY A 136 -13.78 -33.25 5.66
N SER A 137 -13.75 -32.98 4.35
CA SER A 137 -13.52 -33.99 3.31
C SER A 137 -12.67 -33.46 2.15
N TYR A 138 -12.08 -34.37 1.38
CA TYR A 138 -11.43 -34.00 0.11
C TYR A 138 -12.49 -33.74 -0.97
N PRO A 139 -12.12 -33.05 -2.07
CA PRO A 139 -13.00 -32.91 -3.23
C PRO A 139 -13.53 -34.27 -3.69
N LYS A 140 -14.75 -34.29 -4.24
CA LYS A 140 -15.36 -35.51 -4.78
C LYS A 140 -14.46 -36.10 -5.89
N PRO A 141 -14.45 -37.43 -6.08
CA PRO A 141 -13.73 -38.03 -7.18
C PRO A 141 -14.11 -37.40 -8.52
N GLY A 142 -13.12 -36.93 -9.27
CA GLY A 142 -13.33 -36.21 -10.53
C GLY A 142 -13.46 -34.69 -10.40
N ASN A 143 -13.44 -34.14 -9.18
CA ASN A 143 -13.43 -32.70 -8.93
C ASN A 143 -12.04 -32.21 -8.50
N GLU A 144 -11.76 -30.93 -8.77
CA GLU A 144 -10.56 -30.20 -8.39
C GLU A 144 -10.94 -28.88 -7.71
N ILE A 145 -10.06 -28.36 -6.85
CA ILE A 145 -10.27 -27.07 -6.20
C ILE A 145 -9.71 -25.95 -7.08
N ASN A 146 -10.56 -24.98 -7.40
CA ASN A 146 -10.23 -23.81 -8.19
C ASN A 146 -10.19 -22.55 -7.32
N HIS A 147 -9.34 -21.60 -7.70
CA HIS A 147 -9.36 -20.23 -7.18
C HIS A 147 -10.33 -19.38 -8.02
N LYS A 148 -11.39 -18.84 -7.41
CA LYS A 148 -12.42 -18.06 -8.11
C LYS A 148 -11.85 -16.81 -8.79
N ASP A 149 -10.89 -16.16 -8.14
CA ASP A 149 -10.17 -14.98 -8.65
C ASP A 149 -9.00 -15.32 -9.60
N GLY A 150 -8.71 -16.61 -9.81
CA GLY A 150 -7.56 -17.08 -10.59
C GLY A 150 -6.20 -16.84 -9.94
N ASN A 151 -6.15 -16.27 -8.73
CA ASN A 151 -4.93 -16.02 -7.98
C ASN A 151 -4.59 -17.24 -7.12
N LYS A 152 -3.61 -18.03 -7.58
CA LYS A 152 -3.14 -19.26 -6.91
C LYS A 152 -2.59 -19.03 -5.48
N TYR A 153 -2.31 -17.77 -5.12
CA TYR A 153 -1.80 -17.39 -3.80
C TYR A 153 -2.91 -17.04 -2.80
N ASN A 154 -4.13 -16.75 -3.26
CA ASN A 154 -5.27 -16.41 -2.39
C ASN A 154 -6.00 -17.69 -1.92
N ASN A 155 -5.49 -18.29 -0.85
CA ASN A 155 -6.04 -19.53 -0.29
C ASN A 155 -7.16 -19.31 0.74
N ASP A 156 -7.82 -18.15 0.75
CA ASP A 156 -9.02 -17.96 1.58
C ASP A 156 -10.12 -18.93 1.15
N PHE A 157 -10.76 -19.62 2.10
CA PHE A 157 -11.79 -20.63 1.79
C PHE A 157 -12.94 -20.05 0.96
N SER A 158 -13.32 -18.79 1.18
CA SER A 158 -14.35 -18.11 0.38
C SER A 158 -13.95 -17.89 -1.09
N ASN A 159 -12.64 -17.84 -1.37
CA ASN A 159 -12.08 -17.76 -2.73
C ASN A 159 -11.89 -19.14 -3.39
N LEU A 160 -12.11 -20.23 -2.66
CA LEU A 160 -12.02 -21.58 -3.21
C LEU A 160 -13.41 -22.06 -3.67
N GLU A 161 -13.41 -22.82 -4.76
CA GLU A 161 -14.58 -23.57 -5.23
C GLU A 161 -14.17 -24.97 -5.68
N GLU A 162 -15.07 -25.93 -5.52
CA GLU A 162 -14.88 -27.27 -6.06
C GLU A 162 -15.57 -27.36 -7.42
N LEU A 163 -14.82 -27.75 -8.46
CA LEU A 163 -15.33 -27.88 -9.83
C LEU A 163 -15.02 -29.26 -10.40
N PRO A 164 -15.84 -29.77 -11.34
CA PRO A 164 -15.45 -30.91 -12.17
C PRO A 164 -14.13 -30.64 -12.90
N LYS A 165 -13.28 -31.66 -13.02
CA LYS A 165 -11.95 -31.56 -13.66
C LYS A 165 -11.99 -31.01 -15.08
N GLU A 166 -13.04 -31.34 -15.84
CA GLU A 166 -13.26 -30.82 -17.20
C GLU A 166 -13.51 -29.31 -17.19
N GLU A 167 -14.33 -28.82 -16.25
CA GLU A 167 -14.61 -27.40 -16.10
C GLU A 167 -13.38 -26.64 -15.61
N HIS A 168 -12.66 -27.19 -14.62
CA HIS A 168 -11.42 -26.62 -14.13
C HIS A 168 -10.39 -26.46 -15.27
N ARG A 169 -10.20 -27.50 -16.09
CA ARG A 169 -9.32 -27.46 -17.27
C ARG A 169 -9.78 -26.42 -18.29
N SER A 170 -11.09 -26.35 -18.55
CA SER A 170 -11.66 -25.35 -19.46
C SER A 170 -11.44 -23.91 -18.97
N LYS A 171 -11.50 -23.66 -17.65
CA LYS A 171 -11.19 -22.35 -17.07
C LYS A 171 -9.72 -22.00 -17.21
N HIS A 172 -8.80 -22.95 -17.03
CA HIS A 172 -7.36 -22.71 -17.22
C HIS A 172 -6.99 -22.49 -18.70
N ALA A 173 -7.59 -23.26 -19.62
CA ALA A 173 -7.34 -23.11 -21.06
C ALA A 173 -7.86 -21.76 -21.60
N ARG A 174 -8.95 -21.22 -21.04
CA ARG A 174 -9.50 -19.91 -21.43
C ARG A 174 -8.75 -18.72 -20.82
N ASN A 175 -8.02 -18.95 -19.73
CA ASN A 175 -7.32 -17.92 -18.97
C ASN A 175 -5.81 -17.86 -19.25
N GLU A 176 -5.35 -18.30 -20.43
CA GLU A 176 -4.00 -18.04 -20.94
C GLU A 176 -3.81 -16.54 -21.27
N VAL A 177 -4.00 -15.68 -20.27
CA VAL A 177 -3.36 -14.37 -20.26
C VAL A 177 -1.93 -14.66 -19.82
N PRO A 178 -0.89 -14.37 -20.63
CA PRO A 178 0.50 -14.61 -20.25
C PRO A 178 0.75 -14.07 -18.84
N LEU A 179 1.37 -14.87 -17.97
CA LEU A 179 1.64 -14.52 -16.57
C LEU A 179 2.29 -13.12 -16.41
N GLN A 180 2.96 -12.65 -17.45
CA GLN A 180 3.61 -11.33 -17.54
C GLN A 180 2.63 -10.15 -17.51
N ALA A 181 1.35 -10.31 -17.87
CA ALA A 181 0.39 -9.20 -17.96
C ALA A 181 -0.37 -8.90 -16.65
N LYS A 182 -0.35 -9.79 -15.65
CA LYS A 182 -1.09 -9.61 -14.38
C LYS A 182 -0.23 -9.25 -13.16
N ILE A 183 1.10 -9.34 -13.27
CA ILE A 183 2.04 -8.96 -12.18
C ILE A 183 2.36 -7.45 -12.20
N ALA A 184 1.98 -6.75 -13.27
CA ALA A 184 2.46 -5.39 -13.57
C ALA A 184 2.04 -4.23 -12.63
N PRO A 185 1.00 -4.28 -11.75
CA PRO A 185 0.79 -3.16 -10.84
C PRO A 185 1.38 -3.35 -9.42
N TYR A 186 1.99 -4.49 -9.10
CA TYR A 186 2.46 -4.77 -7.73
C TYR A 186 3.99 -4.77 -7.54
N CYS A 187 4.77 -4.48 -8.58
CA CYS A 187 6.25 -4.40 -8.51
C CYS A 187 6.85 -3.05 -8.93
N LEU A 188 6.06 -1.96 -8.97
CA LEU A 188 6.57 -0.61 -9.19
C LEU A 188 6.12 0.33 -8.08
N LEU A 189 6.65 0.14 -6.87
CA LEU A 189 6.82 1.15 -5.83
C LEU A 189 7.98 0.73 -4.93
#